data_AF-A0AAU7SN71-F1
#
_entry.id   AF-A0AAU7SN71-F1
#
_cell.length_a   1.000
_cell.length_b   1.000
_cell.length_c   1.000
_cell.angle_alpha   90.00
_cell.angle_beta   90.00
_cell.angle_gamma   90.00
#
_symmetry.space_group_name_H-M   'P 1'
#
loop_
_entity.id
_entity.type
_entity.pdbx_description
1 polymer ?
#
loop_
_entity_poly.entity_id
_entity_poly.type
_entity_poly.pdbx_seq_one_letter_code
_entity_poly.pdbx_strand_id
1 'polypeptide(L)'
;MITAFILRSLDRRISIAISILLAVAVLVPLSNLALPETSALHVPTYLMSLFGKYLTYALLALALDLVWGYCGILSLGHGAFFALGGYAMGMYLMRQIGSRGTYGNPILPDFMVFLNWKDLPWFWYGFDQFWFAMLMVLVAPGLLAFVFGWFAFRSRVNGVYLSIITQAMTYALLLAFFRNDMGFGGNNGLTDFKDILGFNIQADGTRAVLFAVTAVFLALALMLSSAIVRSKFGKVLVGVRDAESRTRFLGYRVEHMKLFVFVVSAMMAGIAGALYVPQIGIINPGEFAPANSIEVVIWTAVGGRATLIGPIIGAILVNGGKTVFTGLFPDFWLFALGGLFVAVTLFLPRGIVGTIAHYLGKKRRPASPPPKAAKDDAQQSVQAAE
;
A
#
# COMPACT_ATOMS: atom_id res chain seq x y z
N MET A 1 -16.61 -1.35 24.25
CA MET A 1 -16.26 -2.57 23.47
C MET A 1 -15.27 -2.29 22.33
N ILE A 2 -15.46 -1.24 21.54
CA ILE A 2 -14.55 -0.85 20.43
C ILE A 2 -13.12 -0.53 20.92
N THR A 3 -12.98 0.26 21.97
CA THR A 3 -11.66 0.62 22.54
C THR A 3 -10.87 -0.59 23.03
N ALA A 4 -11.55 -1.57 23.65
CA ALA A 4 -10.91 -2.81 24.11
C ALA A 4 -10.50 -3.73 22.95
N PHE A 5 -11.25 -3.73 21.83
CA PHE A 5 -10.88 -4.43 20.60
C PHE A 5 -9.65 -3.80 19.95
N ILE A 6 -9.60 -2.47 19.88
CA ILE A 6 -8.46 -1.70 19.34
C ILE A 6 -7.22 -1.94 20.21
N LEU A 7 -7.33 -1.83 21.54
CA LEU A 7 -6.20 -2.06 22.45
C LEU A 7 -5.68 -3.51 22.40
N ARG A 8 -6.55 -4.52 22.23
CA ARG A 8 -6.14 -5.92 22.04
C ARG A 8 -5.50 -6.19 20.68
N SER A 9 -5.81 -5.35 19.67
CA SER A 9 -5.21 -5.44 18.34
C SER A 9 -3.81 -4.83 18.24
N LEU A 10 -3.36 -4.12 19.27
CA LEU A 10 -2.09 -3.39 19.26
C LEU A 10 -1.06 -4.12 20.13
N ASP A 11 -0.08 -4.75 19.47
CA ASP A 11 1.12 -5.21 20.16
C ASP A 11 2.07 -4.05 20.39
N ARG A 12 3.01 -4.22 21.32
CA ARG A 12 4.00 -3.22 21.69
C ARG A 12 4.75 -2.69 20.46
N ARG A 13 5.14 -3.58 19.54
CA ARG A 13 5.87 -3.18 18.31
C ARG A 13 5.02 -2.30 17.39
N ILE A 14 3.74 -2.64 17.21
CA ILE A 14 2.83 -1.91 16.34
C ILE A 14 2.45 -0.57 16.97
N SER A 15 2.24 -0.55 18.29
CA SER A 15 1.99 0.68 19.05
C SER A 15 3.17 1.65 18.95
N ILE A 16 4.40 1.15 19.05
CA ILE A 16 5.62 1.95 18.87
C ILE A 16 5.68 2.48 17.44
N ALA A 17 5.46 1.64 16.42
CA ALA A 17 5.48 2.07 15.02
C ALA A 17 4.44 3.16 14.73
N ILE A 18 3.20 3.01 15.23
CA ILE A 18 2.15 4.02 15.13
C ILE A 18 2.58 5.31 15.85
N SER A 19 3.13 5.21 17.06
CA SER A 19 3.60 6.38 17.82
C SER A 19 4.70 7.13 17.08
N ILE A 20 5.62 6.40 16.44
CA ILE A 20 6.67 7.00 15.59
C ILE A 20 6.05 7.69 14.38
N LEU A 21 5.10 7.06 13.68
CA LEU A 21 4.43 7.66 12.52
C LEU A 21 3.68 8.93 12.91
N LEU A 22 2.97 8.93 14.05
CA LEU A 22 2.27 10.12 14.56
C LEU A 22 3.24 11.20 15.03
N ALA A 23 4.36 10.83 15.65
CA ALA A 23 5.41 11.80 15.98
C ALA A 23 6.01 12.43 14.73
N VAL A 24 6.32 11.63 13.70
CA VAL A 24 6.82 12.10 12.40
C VAL A 24 5.79 13.01 11.72
N ALA A 25 4.50 12.67 11.78
CA ALA A 25 3.40 13.48 11.24
C ALA A 25 3.33 14.90 11.81
N VAL A 26 3.87 15.12 13.02
CA VAL A 26 3.88 16.43 13.69
C VAL A 26 5.26 17.08 13.63
N LEU A 27 6.31 16.34 14.00
CA LEU A 27 7.67 16.86 14.12
C LEU A 27 8.26 17.30 12.78
N VAL A 28 7.99 16.58 11.68
CA VAL A 28 8.53 16.95 10.36
C VAL A 28 7.87 18.24 9.84
N PRO A 29 6.54 18.38 9.81
CA PRO A 29 5.90 19.68 9.51
C PRO A 29 6.35 20.82 10.41
N LEU A 30 6.46 20.60 11.73
CA LEU A 30 6.94 21.62 12.66
C LEU A 30 8.39 22.02 12.34
N SER A 31 9.25 21.06 12.02
CA SER A 31 10.63 21.35 11.64
C SER A 31 10.76 22.15 10.35
N ASN A 32 9.82 22.00 9.41
CA ASN A 32 9.78 22.79 8.19
C ASN A 32 9.24 24.20 8.44
N LEU A 33 8.17 24.34 9.21
CA LEU A 33 7.45 25.61 9.36
C LEU A 33 7.99 26.53 10.47
N ALA A 34 8.52 25.95 11.56
CA ALA A 34 8.91 26.71 12.76
C ALA A 34 10.41 26.98 12.86
N LEU A 35 11.26 26.19 12.19
CA LEU A 35 12.71 26.36 12.25
C LEU A 35 13.21 27.21 11.08
N PRO A 36 14.12 28.17 11.32
CA PRO A 36 14.78 28.91 10.25
C PRO A 36 15.55 27.98 9.31
N GLU A 37 15.67 28.33 8.03
CA GLU A 37 16.40 27.56 7.01
C GLU A 37 17.87 27.31 7.36
N THR A 38 18.46 28.16 8.21
CA THR A 38 19.84 28.02 8.71
C THR A 38 20.01 26.96 9.80
N SER A 39 18.90 26.45 10.35
CA SER A 39 18.94 25.41 11.38
C SER A 39 19.28 24.06 10.77
N ALA A 40 20.20 23.32 11.38
CA ALA A 40 20.54 21.95 10.98
C ALA A 40 19.35 20.98 11.05
N LEU A 41 18.30 21.32 11.79
CA LEU A 41 17.08 20.53 11.93
C LEU A 41 15.94 20.98 11.00
N HIS A 42 16.15 22.03 10.20
CA HIS A 42 15.15 22.47 9.23
C HIS A 42 15.01 21.43 8.12
N VAL A 43 13.78 21.00 7.86
CA VAL A 43 13.47 20.09 6.74
C VAL A 43 12.97 20.93 5.57
N PRO A 44 13.70 20.98 4.44
CA PRO A 44 13.27 21.70 3.24
C PRO A 44 11.93 21.18 2.70
N THR A 45 11.11 22.08 2.14
CA THR A 45 9.78 21.73 1.61
C THR A 45 9.82 20.63 0.55
N TYR A 46 10.85 20.61 -0.31
CA TYR A 46 10.96 19.57 -1.34
C TYR A 46 11.18 18.17 -0.74
N LEU A 47 11.94 18.07 0.37
CA LEU A 47 12.15 16.80 1.08
C LEU A 47 10.85 16.34 1.75
N MET A 48 10.02 17.27 2.20
CA MET A 48 8.72 16.94 2.76
C MET A 48 7.78 16.32 1.72
N SER A 49 7.67 16.92 0.52
CA SER A 49 6.91 16.31 -0.59
C SER A 49 7.48 14.95 -1.01
N LEU A 50 8.82 14.81 -1.02
CA LEU A 50 9.49 13.56 -1.36
C LEU A 50 9.24 12.45 -0.33
N PHE A 51 9.37 12.76 0.96
CA PHE A 51 9.10 11.79 2.02
C PHE A 51 7.62 11.46 2.11
N GLY A 52 6.74 12.42 1.89
CA GLY A 52 5.31 12.16 1.82
C GLY A 52 4.96 11.19 0.68
N LYS A 53 5.57 11.33 -0.50
CA LYS A 53 5.51 10.33 -1.58
C LYS A 53 5.94 8.94 -1.08
N TYR A 54 7.05 8.82 -0.36
CA TYR A 54 7.48 7.52 0.19
C TYR A 54 6.48 6.94 1.20
N LEU A 55 5.82 7.77 2.00
CA LEU A 55 4.76 7.31 2.91
C LEU A 55 3.54 6.77 2.15
N THR A 56 3.18 7.36 1.00
CA THR A 56 2.13 6.80 0.14
C THR A 56 2.52 5.43 -0.42
N TYR A 57 3.77 5.26 -0.84
CA TYR A 57 4.28 3.96 -1.28
C TYR A 57 4.38 2.94 -0.14
N ALA A 58 4.69 3.37 1.08
CA ALA A 58 4.62 2.53 2.26
C ALA A 58 3.19 2.06 2.56
N LEU A 59 2.20 2.93 2.39
CA LEU A 59 0.78 2.55 2.52
C LEU A 59 0.38 1.53 1.45
N LEU A 60 0.85 1.71 0.22
CA LEU A 60 0.63 0.76 -0.87
C LEU A 60 1.30 -0.60 -0.62
N ALA A 61 2.54 -0.61 -0.12
CA ALA A 61 3.25 -1.84 0.25
C ALA A 61 2.56 -2.56 1.42
N LEU A 62 2.11 -1.82 2.44
CA LEU A 62 1.30 -2.36 3.53
C LEU A 62 -0.01 -2.98 3.03
N ALA A 63 -0.68 -2.33 2.07
CA ALA A 63 -1.88 -2.86 1.44
C ALA A 63 -1.60 -4.21 0.77
N LEU A 64 -0.52 -4.32 -0.02
CA LEU A 64 -0.13 -5.57 -0.66
C LEU A 64 0.22 -6.65 0.39
N ASP A 65 0.93 -6.31 1.46
CA ASP A 65 1.31 -7.26 2.51
C ASP A 65 0.12 -7.90 3.21
N LEU A 66 -0.97 -7.15 3.38
CA LEU A 66 -2.20 -7.69 3.96
C LEU A 66 -2.73 -8.89 3.16
N VAL A 67 -2.62 -8.85 1.83
CA VAL A 67 -3.05 -9.93 0.93
C VAL A 67 -1.95 -10.97 0.75
N TRP A 68 -0.75 -10.55 0.36
CA TRP A 68 0.32 -11.48 0.02
C TRP A 68 0.99 -12.10 1.25
N GLY A 69 1.27 -11.29 2.27
CA GLY A 69 1.88 -11.74 3.52
C GLY A 69 0.98 -12.66 4.31
N TYR A 70 -0.29 -12.26 4.53
CA TYR A 70 -1.20 -12.97 5.44
C TYR A 70 -2.19 -13.92 4.76
N CYS A 71 -2.65 -13.61 3.53
CA CYS A 71 -3.54 -14.50 2.78
C CYS A 71 -2.78 -15.44 1.83
N GLY A 72 -1.51 -15.16 1.52
CA GLY A 72 -0.69 -15.99 0.62
C GLY A 72 -0.90 -15.74 -0.86
N ILE A 73 -1.59 -14.66 -1.19
CA ILE A 73 -2.00 -14.37 -2.56
C ILE A 73 -1.17 -13.22 -3.09
N LEU A 74 -0.32 -13.51 -4.05
CA LEU A 74 0.41 -12.47 -4.76
C LEU A 74 -0.54 -11.81 -5.77
N SER A 75 -0.67 -10.49 -5.72
CA SER A 75 -1.39 -9.72 -6.71
C SER A 75 -0.45 -8.73 -7.35
N LEU A 76 -0.44 -8.72 -8.68
CA LEU A 76 0.23 -7.69 -9.48
C LEU A 76 -0.79 -6.61 -9.93
N GLY A 77 -1.92 -6.53 -9.21
CA GLY A 77 -3.03 -5.61 -9.45
C GLY A 77 -2.98 -4.31 -8.67
N HIS A 78 -2.13 -4.22 -7.64
CA HIS A 78 -2.15 -3.10 -6.68
C HIS A 78 -1.82 -1.74 -7.29
N GLY A 79 -1.00 -1.69 -8.34
CA GLY A 79 -0.78 -0.46 -9.12
C GLY A 79 -2.06 0.09 -9.73
N ALA A 80 -2.98 -0.77 -10.19
CA ALA A 80 -4.26 -0.33 -10.72
C ALA A 80 -5.19 0.25 -9.65
N PHE A 81 -5.23 -0.37 -8.46
CA PHE A 81 -6.03 0.16 -7.35
C PHE A 81 -5.49 1.49 -6.84
N PHE A 82 -4.16 1.63 -6.78
CA PHE A 82 -3.49 2.88 -6.49
C PHE A 82 -3.84 3.96 -7.52
N ALA A 83 -3.66 3.66 -8.81
CA ALA A 83 -3.96 4.61 -9.87
C ALA A 83 -5.43 5.05 -9.85
N LEU A 84 -6.40 4.14 -9.66
CA LEU A 84 -7.82 4.51 -9.57
C LEU A 84 -8.13 5.49 -8.44
N GLY A 85 -7.56 5.30 -7.25
CA GLY A 85 -7.71 6.26 -6.16
C GLY A 85 -7.03 7.60 -6.46
N GLY A 86 -5.87 7.56 -7.13
CA GLY A 86 -5.19 8.74 -7.63
C GLY A 86 -6.03 9.51 -8.67
N TYR A 87 -6.63 8.82 -9.63
CA TYR A 87 -7.55 9.41 -10.61
C TYR A 87 -8.78 10.01 -9.94
N ALA A 88 -9.38 9.35 -8.95
CA ALA A 88 -10.50 9.92 -8.21
C ALA A 88 -10.13 11.25 -7.52
N MET A 89 -8.95 11.35 -6.91
CA MET A 89 -8.45 12.62 -6.37
C MET A 89 -8.11 13.63 -7.47
N GLY A 90 -7.44 13.19 -8.53
CA GLY A 90 -7.07 14.05 -9.66
C GLY A 90 -8.27 14.66 -10.37
N MET A 91 -9.37 13.91 -10.50
CA MET A 91 -10.65 14.42 -11.00
C MET A 91 -11.19 15.52 -10.10
N TYR A 92 -11.14 15.35 -8.77
CA TYR A 92 -11.52 16.41 -7.84
C TYR A 92 -10.66 17.66 -7.99
N LEU A 93 -9.33 17.51 -8.00
CA LEU A 93 -8.40 18.63 -8.11
C LEU A 93 -8.56 19.38 -9.44
N MET A 94 -8.81 18.66 -10.55
CA MET A 94 -9.15 19.26 -11.84
C MET A 94 -10.41 20.12 -11.78
N ARG A 95 -11.44 19.64 -11.07
CA ARG A 95 -12.70 20.38 -10.91
C ARG A 95 -12.56 21.63 -10.04
N GLN A 96 -11.50 21.73 -9.23
CA GLN A 96 -11.20 22.94 -8.44
C GLN A 96 -10.49 24.05 -9.24
N ILE A 97 -9.99 23.78 -10.45
CA ILE A 97 -9.26 24.77 -11.25
C ILE A 97 -10.21 25.90 -11.70
N GLY A 98 -11.36 25.55 -12.27
CA GLY A 98 -12.33 26.49 -12.83
C GLY A 98 -11.73 27.35 -13.95
N SER A 99 -12.11 28.63 -14.00
CA SER A 99 -11.63 29.58 -15.03
C SER A 99 -10.15 29.98 -14.92
N ARG A 100 -9.41 29.42 -13.95
CA ARG A 100 -7.98 29.66 -13.76
C ARG A 100 -7.10 28.74 -14.60
N GLY A 101 -7.72 27.80 -15.33
CA GLY A 101 -7.03 26.97 -16.32
C GLY A 101 -6.54 27.80 -17.50
N THR A 102 -5.59 27.25 -18.24
CA THR A 102 -4.97 27.85 -19.43
C THR A 102 -6.01 28.28 -20.46
N TYR A 103 -7.10 27.52 -20.60
CA TYR A 103 -8.17 27.81 -21.56
C TYR A 103 -9.36 28.58 -20.96
N GLY A 104 -9.33 28.91 -19.67
CA GLY A 104 -10.31 29.76 -19.00
C GLY A 104 -11.74 29.19 -18.91
N ASN A 105 -11.96 27.91 -19.22
CA ASN A 105 -13.29 27.31 -19.18
C ASN A 105 -13.72 27.01 -17.73
N PRO A 106 -14.87 27.53 -17.25
CA PRO A 106 -15.28 27.36 -15.85
C PRO A 106 -15.77 25.93 -15.52
N ILE A 107 -16.12 25.13 -16.54
CA ILE A 107 -16.74 23.80 -16.36
C ILE A 107 -15.80 22.70 -16.82
N LEU A 108 -15.24 22.81 -18.03
CA LEU A 108 -14.38 21.78 -18.60
C LEU A 108 -12.95 21.93 -18.08
N PRO A 109 -12.33 20.87 -17.54
CA PRO A 109 -10.89 20.86 -17.29
C PRO A 109 -10.11 21.18 -18.56
N ASP A 110 -8.95 21.83 -18.43
CA ASP A 110 -8.13 22.27 -19.56
C ASP A 110 -7.87 21.15 -20.57
N PHE A 111 -7.69 19.92 -20.09
CA PHE A 111 -7.42 18.81 -20.98
C PHE A 111 -8.57 18.44 -21.91
N MET A 112 -9.80 18.60 -21.42
CA MET A 112 -10.99 18.37 -22.22
C MET A 112 -11.18 19.46 -23.26
N VAL A 113 -10.79 20.71 -22.94
CA VAL A 113 -10.86 21.83 -23.88
C VAL A 113 -9.88 21.63 -25.03
N PHE A 114 -8.61 21.28 -24.76
CA PHE A 114 -7.65 21.03 -25.84
C PHE A 114 -7.99 19.78 -26.66
N LEU A 115 -8.64 18.77 -26.06
CA LEU A 115 -9.16 17.59 -26.76
C LEU A 115 -10.50 17.85 -27.47
N ASN A 116 -10.98 19.10 -27.50
CA ASN A 116 -12.20 19.53 -28.18
C ASN A 116 -13.49 18.85 -27.67
N TRP A 117 -13.57 18.50 -26.38
CA TRP A 117 -14.81 18.07 -25.74
C TRP A 117 -15.79 19.24 -25.64
N LYS A 118 -17.09 18.96 -25.78
CA LYS A 118 -18.15 19.97 -25.71
C LYS A 118 -18.85 20.00 -24.35
N ASP A 119 -19.03 18.84 -23.75
CA ASP A 119 -19.74 18.67 -22.49
C ASP A 119 -18.92 17.84 -21.51
N LEU A 120 -19.17 18.06 -20.22
CA LEU A 120 -18.53 17.28 -19.17
C LEU A 120 -19.13 15.85 -19.14
N PRO A 121 -18.30 14.79 -19.20
CA PRO A 121 -18.80 13.42 -19.17
C PRO A 121 -19.56 13.14 -17.87
N TRP A 122 -20.58 12.29 -17.93
CA TRP A 122 -21.46 12.02 -16.79
C TRP A 122 -20.71 11.49 -15.54
N PHE A 123 -19.65 10.72 -15.73
CA PHE A 123 -18.86 10.13 -14.65
C PHE A 123 -17.92 11.15 -13.95
N TRP A 124 -17.84 12.39 -14.44
CA TRP A 124 -17.16 13.50 -13.77
C TRP A 124 -18.08 14.30 -12.82
N TYR A 125 -19.40 14.11 -12.90
CA TYR A 125 -20.32 14.78 -12.00
C TYR A 125 -20.13 14.30 -10.56
N GLY A 126 -20.19 15.23 -9.61
CA GLY A 126 -19.95 14.99 -8.18
C GLY A 126 -18.50 15.20 -7.76
N PHE A 127 -17.53 15.15 -8.67
CA PHE A 127 -16.11 15.41 -8.34
C PHE A 127 -15.80 16.88 -8.04
N ASP A 128 -16.76 17.79 -8.16
CA ASP A 128 -16.69 19.12 -7.56
C ASP A 128 -16.79 19.08 -6.02
N GLN A 129 -17.38 18.02 -5.46
CA GLN A 129 -17.59 17.85 -4.03
C GLN A 129 -16.51 16.94 -3.40
N PHE A 130 -15.81 17.45 -2.39
CA PHE A 130 -14.70 16.70 -1.76
C PHE A 130 -15.15 15.38 -1.13
N TRP A 131 -16.31 15.37 -0.44
CA TRP A 131 -16.81 14.15 0.22
C TRP A 131 -17.13 13.04 -0.80
N PHE A 132 -17.65 13.40 -1.97
CA PHE A 132 -17.94 12.46 -3.04
C PHE A 132 -16.66 11.88 -3.63
N ALA A 133 -15.66 12.74 -3.86
CA ALA A 133 -14.34 12.29 -4.29
C ALA A 133 -13.74 11.29 -3.28
N MET A 134 -13.83 11.57 -1.97
CA MET A 134 -13.31 10.68 -0.93
C MET A 134 -14.08 9.34 -0.87
N LEU A 135 -15.38 9.36 -1.14
CA LEU A 135 -16.16 8.13 -1.31
C LEU A 135 -15.63 7.33 -2.52
N MET A 136 -15.39 7.99 -3.66
CA MET A 136 -14.92 7.34 -4.89
C MET A 136 -13.48 6.82 -4.78
N VAL A 137 -12.62 7.46 -4.00
CA VAL A 137 -11.27 6.96 -3.64
C VAL A 137 -11.33 5.56 -3.03
N LEU A 138 -12.40 5.23 -2.30
CA LEU A 138 -12.63 3.92 -1.72
C LEU A 138 -13.44 3.01 -2.65
N VAL A 139 -14.56 3.53 -3.17
CA VAL A 139 -15.54 2.76 -3.93
C VAL A 139 -15.00 2.31 -5.28
N ALA A 140 -14.29 3.16 -6.03
CA ALA A 140 -13.79 2.77 -7.35
C ALA A 140 -12.80 1.57 -7.29
N PRO A 141 -11.70 1.62 -6.52
CA PRO A 141 -10.79 0.48 -6.41
C PRO A 141 -11.43 -0.69 -5.66
N GLY A 142 -12.25 -0.42 -4.63
CA GLY A 142 -12.95 -1.46 -3.86
C GLY A 142 -13.96 -2.24 -4.70
N LEU A 143 -14.75 -1.56 -5.54
CA LEU A 143 -15.72 -2.18 -6.44
C LEU A 143 -15.03 -2.98 -7.53
N LEU A 144 -13.96 -2.44 -8.14
CA LEU A 144 -13.17 -3.20 -9.11
C LEU A 144 -12.60 -4.47 -8.47
N ALA A 145 -11.99 -4.34 -7.29
CA ALA A 145 -11.46 -5.48 -6.55
C ALA A 145 -12.54 -6.48 -6.14
N PHE A 146 -13.74 -6.01 -5.81
CA PHE A 146 -14.87 -6.85 -5.46
C PHE A 146 -15.35 -7.66 -6.66
N VAL A 147 -15.64 -6.99 -7.79
CA VAL A 147 -16.10 -7.66 -9.01
C VAL A 147 -15.05 -8.64 -9.51
N PHE A 148 -13.80 -8.18 -9.64
CA PHE A 148 -12.70 -9.01 -10.12
C PHE A 148 -12.41 -10.17 -9.17
N GLY A 149 -12.27 -9.88 -7.88
CA GLY A 149 -11.99 -10.88 -6.84
C GLY A 149 -13.11 -11.89 -6.69
N TRP A 150 -14.38 -11.47 -6.85
CA TRP A 150 -15.53 -12.36 -6.79
C TRP A 150 -15.43 -13.43 -7.87
N PHE A 151 -15.19 -13.06 -9.13
CA PHE A 151 -14.99 -14.03 -10.20
C PHE A 151 -13.73 -14.87 -10.01
N ALA A 152 -12.59 -14.24 -9.68
CA ALA A 152 -11.32 -14.94 -9.56
C ALA A 152 -11.31 -15.98 -8.42
N PHE A 153 -11.78 -15.61 -7.23
CA PHE A 153 -11.78 -16.51 -6.08
C PHE A 153 -12.90 -17.54 -6.14
N ARG A 154 -14.08 -17.21 -6.69
CA ARG A 154 -15.15 -18.19 -6.92
C ARG A 154 -14.73 -19.27 -7.91
N SER A 155 -13.99 -18.90 -8.95
CA SER A 155 -13.41 -19.83 -9.92
C SER A 155 -12.16 -20.54 -9.39
N ARG A 156 -11.80 -20.33 -8.12
CA ARG A 156 -10.68 -20.99 -7.42
C ARG A 156 -9.33 -20.78 -8.11
N VAL A 157 -9.14 -19.61 -8.72
CA VAL A 157 -7.85 -19.23 -9.31
C VAL A 157 -6.84 -19.05 -8.18
N ASN A 158 -5.74 -19.80 -8.23
CA ASN A 158 -4.75 -19.86 -7.16
C ASN A 158 -3.33 -19.60 -7.65
N GLY A 159 -2.48 -19.15 -6.72
CA GLY A 159 -1.06 -18.96 -6.95
C GLY A 159 -0.75 -17.99 -8.10
N VAL A 160 0.20 -18.40 -8.95
CA VAL A 160 0.74 -17.60 -10.06
C VAL A 160 -0.34 -17.18 -11.06
N TYR A 161 -1.37 -18.00 -11.27
CA TYR A 161 -2.46 -17.66 -12.19
C TYR A 161 -3.19 -16.38 -11.76
N LEU A 162 -3.40 -16.16 -10.46
CA LEU A 162 -4.02 -14.91 -10.01
C LEU A 162 -3.10 -13.71 -10.25
N SER A 163 -1.79 -13.86 -10.03
CA SER A 163 -0.81 -12.82 -10.35
C SER A 163 -0.87 -12.43 -11.82
N ILE A 164 -0.93 -13.40 -12.72
CA ILE A 164 -1.02 -13.17 -14.18
C ILE A 164 -2.32 -12.44 -14.54
N ILE A 165 -3.47 -12.90 -14.02
CA ILE A 165 -4.76 -12.27 -14.37
C ILE A 165 -4.86 -10.85 -13.79
N THR A 166 -4.36 -10.62 -12.56
CA THR A 166 -4.33 -9.26 -11.97
C THR A 166 -3.37 -8.32 -12.70
N GLN A 167 -2.25 -8.85 -13.21
CA GLN A 167 -1.35 -8.11 -14.11
C GLN A 167 -2.04 -7.77 -15.43
N ALA A 168 -2.77 -8.71 -16.03
CA ALA A 168 -3.52 -8.49 -17.26
C ALA A 168 -4.62 -7.44 -17.09
N MET A 169 -5.36 -7.48 -15.97
CA MET A 169 -6.34 -6.43 -15.61
C MET A 169 -5.68 -5.05 -15.54
N THR A 170 -4.52 -4.98 -14.89
CA THR A 170 -3.76 -3.73 -14.72
C THR A 170 -3.30 -3.17 -16.06
N TYR A 171 -2.81 -4.05 -16.95
CA TYR A 171 -2.44 -3.69 -18.32
C TYR A 171 -3.65 -3.28 -19.19
N ALA A 172 -4.80 -3.94 -19.03
CA ALA A 172 -6.03 -3.55 -19.73
C ALA A 172 -6.50 -2.16 -19.30
N LEU A 173 -6.43 -1.84 -18.00
CA LEU A 173 -6.74 -0.50 -17.48
C LEU A 173 -5.75 0.55 -17.97
N LEU A 174 -4.45 0.24 -17.99
CA LEU A 174 -3.42 1.08 -18.58
C LEU A 174 -3.79 1.48 -20.02
N LEU A 175 -4.07 0.50 -20.87
CA LEU A 175 -4.45 0.74 -22.27
C LEU A 175 -5.76 1.54 -22.38
N ALA A 176 -6.76 1.25 -21.56
CA ALA A 176 -8.02 1.97 -21.56
C ALA A 176 -7.84 3.46 -21.18
N PHE A 177 -7.05 3.74 -20.14
CA PHE A 177 -6.80 5.10 -19.67
C PHE A 177 -5.88 5.90 -20.61
N PHE A 178 -5.05 5.24 -21.42
CA PHE A 178 -4.29 5.91 -22.47
C PHE A 178 -5.15 6.43 -23.62
N ARG A 179 -6.37 5.91 -23.80
CA ARG A 179 -7.28 6.40 -24.85
C ARG A 179 -7.83 7.77 -24.47
N ASN A 180 -7.57 8.79 -25.29
CA ASN A 180 -8.09 10.14 -25.09
C ASN A 180 -9.63 10.17 -25.01
N ASP A 181 -10.30 9.33 -25.80
CA ASP A 181 -11.77 9.20 -25.81
C ASP A 181 -12.36 8.70 -24.48
N MET A 182 -11.54 8.10 -23.61
CA MET A 182 -12.00 7.60 -22.30
C MET A 182 -12.32 8.75 -21.32
N GLY A 183 -11.81 9.97 -21.57
CA GLY A 183 -12.13 11.15 -20.76
C GLY A 183 -11.34 11.28 -19.46
N PHE A 184 -10.15 10.67 -19.36
CA PHE A 184 -9.24 10.74 -18.19
C PHE A 184 -7.88 11.38 -18.51
N GLY A 185 -7.79 12.20 -19.56
CA GLY A 185 -6.55 12.91 -19.94
C GLY A 185 -5.58 12.12 -20.83
N GLY A 186 -5.82 10.82 -21.04
CA GLY A 186 -5.03 10.00 -21.96
C GLY A 186 -3.55 10.02 -21.61
N ASN A 187 -2.69 10.13 -22.62
CA ASN A 187 -1.23 10.17 -22.44
C ASN A 187 -0.73 11.34 -21.56
N ASN A 188 -1.48 12.44 -21.51
CA ASN A 188 -1.10 13.62 -20.72
C ASN A 188 -1.43 13.45 -19.23
N GLY A 189 -2.43 12.61 -18.90
CA GLY A 189 -2.95 12.47 -17.55
C GLY A 189 -3.65 13.73 -17.05
N LEU A 190 -3.74 13.85 -15.72
CA LEU A 190 -4.30 15.00 -15.03
C LEU A 190 -3.17 15.75 -14.30
N THR A 191 -3.01 17.03 -14.62
CA THR A 191 -1.95 17.94 -14.14
C THR A 191 -2.51 19.31 -13.72
N ASP A 192 -1.62 20.25 -13.42
CA ASP A 192 -1.93 21.66 -13.17
C ASP A 192 -2.92 21.90 -12.02
N PHE A 193 -2.87 21.04 -11.00
CA PHE A 193 -3.68 21.21 -9.80
C PHE A 193 -3.33 22.52 -9.10
N LYS A 194 -4.35 23.33 -8.80
CA LYS A 194 -4.19 24.63 -8.13
C LYS A 194 -4.46 24.54 -6.64
N ASP A 195 -5.69 24.15 -6.28
CA ASP A 195 -6.14 24.14 -4.90
C ASP A 195 -6.71 22.79 -4.48
N ILE A 196 -6.60 22.52 -3.18
CA ILE A 196 -7.31 21.45 -2.48
C ILE A 196 -8.08 22.09 -1.32
N LEU A 197 -9.41 21.92 -1.28
CA LEU A 197 -10.28 22.51 -0.25
C LEU A 197 -10.10 24.04 -0.09
N GLY A 198 -9.81 24.74 -1.18
CA GLY A 198 -9.57 26.20 -1.20
C GLY A 198 -8.15 26.62 -0.78
N PHE A 199 -7.26 25.69 -0.48
CA PHE A 199 -5.85 25.98 -0.17
C PHE A 199 -4.95 25.68 -1.37
N ASN A 200 -4.04 26.58 -1.68
CA ASN A 200 -3.05 26.39 -2.75
C ASN A 200 -2.16 25.17 -2.46
N ILE A 201 -2.09 24.23 -3.40
CA ILE A 201 -1.36 22.97 -3.25
C ILE A 201 0.17 23.14 -3.20
N GLN A 202 0.67 24.27 -3.71
CA GLN A 202 2.09 24.60 -3.73
C GLN A 202 2.54 25.33 -2.46
N ALA A 203 1.60 25.84 -1.64
CA ALA A 203 1.93 26.51 -0.39
C ALA A 203 2.58 25.54 0.60
N ASP A 204 3.61 26.02 1.32
CA ASP A 204 4.37 25.21 2.28
C ASP A 204 3.47 24.59 3.36
N GLY A 205 2.53 25.39 3.89
CA GLY A 205 1.54 24.92 4.87
C GLY A 205 0.68 23.78 4.34
N THR A 206 0.24 23.83 3.07
CA THR A 206 -0.56 22.76 2.46
C THR A 206 0.26 21.48 2.29
N ARG A 207 1.51 21.59 1.85
CA ARG A 207 2.43 20.44 1.71
C ARG A 207 2.74 19.79 3.07
N ALA A 208 2.91 20.61 4.11
CA ALA A 208 3.05 20.16 5.48
C ALA A 208 1.83 19.38 5.98
N VAL A 209 0.62 19.89 5.71
CA VAL A 209 -0.63 19.19 6.04
C VAL A 209 -0.78 17.89 5.25
N LEU A 210 -0.49 17.89 3.94
CA LEU A 210 -0.54 16.68 3.10
C LEU A 210 0.41 15.59 3.62
N PHE A 211 1.62 15.96 4.03
CA PHE A 211 2.57 15.06 4.66
C PHE A 211 2.01 14.47 5.97
N ALA A 212 1.51 15.34 6.87
CA ALA A 212 0.95 14.93 8.15
C ALA A 212 -0.23 13.97 7.98
N VAL A 213 -1.17 14.33 7.09
CA VAL A 213 -2.34 13.51 6.74
C VAL A 213 -1.90 12.15 6.20
N THR A 214 -0.89 12.11 5.33
CA THR A 214 -0.37 10.85 4.79
C THR A 214 0.21 9.94 5.87
N ALA A 215 0.99 10.51 6.79
CA ALA A 215 1.53 9.77 7.93
C ALA A 215 0.42 9.23 8.86
N VAL A 216 -0.62 10.03 9.10
CA VAL A 216 -1.80 9.61 9.88
C VAL A 216 -2.55 8.48 9.17
N PHE A 217 -2.81 8.58 7.87
CA PHE A 217 -3.48 7.52 7.11
C PHE A 217 -2.66 6.23 7.06
N LEU A 218 -1.33 6.32 6.97
CA LEU A 218 -0.45 5.15 7.09
C LEU A 218 -0.56 4.50 8.48
N ALA A 219 -0.61 5.30 9.55
CA ALA A 219 -0.81 4.80 10.91
C ALA A 219 -2.19 4.14 11.09
N LEU A 220 -3.25 4.74 10.55
CA LEU A 220 -4.61 4.19 10.56
C LEU A 220 -4.69 2.88 9.77
N ALA A 221 -4.05 2.80 8.61
CA ALA A 221 -3.99 1.60 7.81
C ALA A 221 -3.18 0.49 8.52
N LEU A 222 -2.09 0.84 9.20
CA LEU A 222 -1.32 -0.11 10.02
C LEU A 222 -2.16 -0.63 11.19
N MET A 223 -2.93 0.24 11.84
CA MET A 223 -3.87 -0.15 12.90
C MET A 223 -4.96 -1.08 12.36
N LEU A 224 -5.57 -0.74 11.23
CA LEU A 224 -6.61 -1.56 10.57
C LEU A 224 -6.07 -2.94 10.19
N SER A 225 -4.92 -2.99 9.51
CA SER A 225 -4.27 -4.25 9.14
C SER A 225 -3.92 -5.10 10.36
N SER A 226 -3.43 -4.47 11.44
CA SER A 226 -3.17 -5.17 12.70
C SER A 226 -4.44 -5.76 13.31
N ALA A 227 -5.54 -5.01 13.32
CA ALA A 227 -6.84 -5.46 13.81
C ALA A 227 -7.37 -6.66 13.01
N ILE A 228 -7.26 -6.62 11.68
CA ILE A 228 -7.68 -7.73 10.81
C ILE A 228 -6.83 -8.97 11.08
N VAL A 229 -5.50 -8.84 11.05
CA VAL A 229 -4.56 -9.97 11.18
C VAL A 229 -4.64 -10.65 12.55
N ARG A 230 -4.90 -9.90 13.63
CA ARG A 230 -4.96 -10.45 14.99
C ARG A 230 -6.33 -10.98 15.38
N SER A 231 -7.36 -10.67 14.60
CA SER A 231 -8.71 -11.18 14.82
C SER A 231 -8.80 -12.70 14.58
N LYS A 232 -9.94 -13.31 14.94
CA LYS A 232 -10.25 -14.71 14.58
C LYS A 232 -10.17 -14.91 13.06
N PHE A 233 -10.63 -13.93 12.29
CA PHE A 233 -10.57 -13.93 10.83
C PHE A 233 -9.12 -13.96 10.31
N GLY A 234 -8.23 -13.16 10.91
CA GLY A 234 -6.79 -13.17 10.61
C GLY A 234 -6.09 -14.51 10.85
N LYS A 235 -6.46 -15.24 11.92
CA LYS A 235 -5.92 -16.59 12.16
C LYS A 235 -6.32 -17.58 11.07
N VAL A 236 -7.55 -17.49 10.58
CA VAL A 236 -8.04 -18.34 9.49
C VAL A 236 -7.38 -17.96 8.16
N LEU A 237 -7.14 -16.66 7.90
CA LEU A 237 -6.37 -16.21 6.73
C LEU A 237 -4.98 -16.82 6.66
N VAL A 238 -4.28 -16.89 7.79
CA VAL A 238 -2.98 -17.57 7.86
C VAL A 238 -3.14 -19.06 7.55
N GLY A 239 -4.22 -19.70 8.01
CA GLY A 239 -4.57 -21.06 7.62
C GLY A 239 -4.85 -21.20 6.12
N VAL A 240 -5.54 -20.24 5.49
CA VAL A 240 -5.78 -20.19 4.04
C VAL A 240 -4.46 -20.12 3.28
N ARG A 241 -3.53 -19.27 3.74
CA ARG A 241 -2.20 -19.14 3.16
C ARG A 241 -1.40 -20.44 3.23
N ASP A 242 -1.38 -21.07 4.40
CA ASP A 242 -0.51 -22.21 4.66
C ASP A 242 -1.08 -23.51 4.04
N ALA A 243 -2.41 -23.71 4.11
CA ALA A 243 -3.10 -24.87 3.54
C ALA A 243 -4.57 -24.55 3.23
N GLU A 244 -4.83 -23.98 2.05
CA GLU A 244 -6.18 -23.64 1.57
C GLU A 244 -7.13 -24.85 1.59
N SER A 245 -6.72 -25.99 1.03
CA SER A 245 -7.56 -27.19 0.94
C SER A 245 -7.97 -27.71 2.32
N ARG A 246 -7.07 -27.65 3.31
CA ARG A 246 -7.35 -28.05 4.70
C ARG A 246 -8.30 -27.07 5.38
N THR A 247 -8.10 -25.78 5.16
CA THR A 247 -8.98 -24.74 5.72
C THR A 247 -10.40 -24.87 5.16
N ARG A 248 -10.54 -25.20 3.88
CA ARG A 248 -11.84 -25.51 3.25
C ARG A 248 -12.47 -26.78 3.83
N PHE A 249 -11.70 -27.84 4.05
CA PHE A 249 -12.18 -29.08 4.66
C PHE A 249 -12.73 -28.87 6.09
N LEU A 250 -12.16 -27.91 6.84
CA LEU A 250 -12.66 -27.49 8.16
C LEU A 250 -13.95 -26.66 8.10
N GLY A 251 -14.56 -26.47 6.91
CA GLY A 251 -15.83 -25.79 6.72
C GLY A 251 -15.74 -24.27 6.50
N TYR A 252 -14.54 -23.69 6.41
CA TYR A 252 -14.38 -22.26 6.13
C TYR A 252 -14.58 -21.95 4.64
N ARG A 253 -15.37 -20.90 4.35
CA ARG A 253 -15.58 -20.36 3.01
C ARG A 253 -14.42 -19.47 2.58
N VAL A 254 -13.32 -20.11 2.17
CA VAL A 254 -12.05 -19.46 1.80
C VAL A 254 -12.24 -18.30 0.82
N GLU A 255 -13.11 -18.47 -0.17
CA GLU A 255 -13.33 -17.52 -1.26
C GLU A 255 -13.79 -16.16 -0.73
N HIS A 256 -14.68 -16.16 0.27
CA HIS A 256 -15.19 -14.94 0.89
C HIS A 256 -14.12 -14.24 1.74
N MET A 257 -13.24 -15.01 2.37
CA MET A 257 -12.16 -14.48 3.20
C MET A 257 -11.08 -13.81 2.34
N LYS A 258 -10.69 -14.46 1.23
CA LYS A 258 -9.80 -13.91 0.22
C LYS A 258 -10.38 -12.63 -0.37
N LEU A 259 -11.66 -12.66 -0.75
CA LEU A 259 -12.35 -11.52 -1.33
C LEU A 259 -12.37 -10.31 -0.40
N PHE A 260 -12.77 -10.50 0.86
CA PHE A 260 -12.82 -9.42 1.84
C PHE A 260 -11.45 -8.73 2.00
N VAL A 261 -10.38 -9.51 2.19
CA VAL A 261 -9.03 -8.95 2.36
C VAL A 261 -8.53 -8.28 1.08
N PHE A 262 -8.84 -8.85 -0.08
CA PHE A 262 -8.49 -8.26 -1.36
C PHE A 262 -9.17 -6.90 -1.59
N VAL A 263 -10.45 -6.77 -1.25
CA VAL A 263 -11.20 -5.50 -1.34
C VAL A 263 -10.65 -4.46 -0.36
N VAL A 264 -10.46 -4.84 0.92
CA VAL A 264 -9.89 -3.92 1.92
C VAL A 264 -8.51 -3.41 1.48
N SER A 265 -7.67 -4.31 0.97
CA SER A 265 -6.36 -3.97 0.44
C SER A 265 -6.43 -3.04 -0.76
N ALA A 266 -7.35 -3.27 -1.70
CA ALA A 266 -7.56 -2.38 -2.83
C ALA A 266 -8.01 -0.97 -2.40
N MET A 267 -8.89 -0.87 -1.40
CA MET A 267 -9.29 0.41 -0.82
C MET A 267 -8.10 1.14 -0.16
N MET A 268 -7.24 0.42 0.55
CA MET A 268 -6.00 0.99 1.12
C MET A 268 -5.04 1.49 0.02
N ALA A 269 -4.88 0.72 -1.06
CA ALA A 269 -4.10 1.14 -2.22
C ALA A 269 -4.70 2.39 -2.88
N GLY A 270 -6.02 2.46 -3.01
CA GLY A 270 -6.75 3.65 -3.48
C GLY A 270 -6.47 4.90 -2.65
N ILE A 271 -6.54 4.79 -1.31
CA ILE A 271 -6.17 5.89 -0.41
C ILE A 271 -4.73 6.33 -0.65
N ALA A 272 -3.79 5.39 -0.81
CA ALA A 272 -2.39 5.72 -1.10
C ALA A 272 -2.26 6.54 -2.39
N GLY A 273 -2.97 6.15 -3.46
CA GLY A 273 -2.99 6.89 -4.71
C GLY A 273 -3.60 8.28 -4.57
N ALA A 274 -4.72 8.39 -3.85
CA ALA A 274 -5.38 9.67 -3.62
C ALA A 274 -4.50 10.67 -2.84
N LEU A 275 -3.70 10.18 -1.90
CA LEU A 275 -2.74 11.00 -1.15
C LEU A 275 -1.49 11.34 -1.97
N TYR A 276 -1.11 10.50 -2.93
CA TYR A 276 0.05 10.68 -3.80
C TYR A 276 -0.11 11.83 -4.79
N VAL A 277 -1.25 11.89 -5.47
CA VAL A 277 -1.53 12.87 -6.53
C VAL A 277 -1.32 14.33 -6.12
N PRO A 278 -1.85 14.82 -4.99
CA PRO A 278 -1.65 16.21 -4.58
C PRO A 278 -0.19 16.53 -4.22
N GLN A 279 0.64 15.53 -3.91
CA GLN A 279 2.04 15.72 -3.54
C GLN A 279 2.97 15.72 -4.76
N ILE A 280 2.65 14.91 -5.76
CA ILE A 280 3.42 14.81 -7.02
C ILE A 280 2.99 15.89 -8.02
N GLY A 281 1.71 16.26 -8.01
CA GLY A 281 1.14 17.25 -8.94
C GLY A 281 0.68 16.67 -10.29
N ILE A 282 0.75 15.35 -10.48
CA ILE A 282 0.28 14.67 -11.69
C ILE A 282 -0.21 13.25 -11.38
N ILE A 283 -1.20 12.79 -12.14
CA ILE A 283 -1.55 11.37 -12.30
C ILE A 283 -1.69 11.06 -13.79
N ASN A 284 -1.04 10.01 -14.28
CA ASN A 284 -1.14 9.59 -15.68
C ASN A 284 -1.36 8.07 -15.80
N PRO A 285 -1.71 7.55 -16.99
CA PRO A 285 -1.99 6.12 -17.15
C PRO A 285 -0.78 5.26 -16.80
N GLY A 286 0.44 5.76 -16.95
CA GLY A 286 1.68 5.05 -16.59
C GLY A 286 1.73 4.53 -15.16
N GLU A 287 0.95 5.09 -14.23
CA GLU A 287 0.81 4.57 -12.87
C GLU A 287 0.13 3.17 -12.82
N PHE A 288 -0.70 2.84 -13.83
CA PHE A 288 -1.23 1.48 -14.06
C PHE A 288 -0.19 0.52 -14.65
N ALA A 289 1.07 0.91 -14.89
CA ALA A 289 2.02 0.01 -15.49
C ALA A 289 2.24 -1.25 -14.60
N PRO A 290 2.21 -2.46 -15.17
CA PRO A 290 2.56 -3.70 -14.45
C PRO A 290 3.89 -3.62 -13.70
N ALA A 291 4.86 -2.87 -14.24
CA ALA A 291 6.15 -2.64 -13.61
C ALA A 291 6.02 -2.02 -12.22
N ASN A 292 5.10 -1.07 -12.01
CA ASN A 292 4.88 -0.44 -10.70
C ASN A 292 4.39 -1.47 -9.68
N SER A 293 3.45 -2.34 -10.06
CA SER A 293 3.01 -3.45 -9.19
C SER A 293 4.16 -4.38 -8.81
N ILE A 294 5.10 -4.65 -9.73
CA ILE A 294 6.29 -5.44 -9.43
C ILE A 294 7.18 -4.71 -8.42
N GLU A 295 7.39 -3.40 -8.54
CA GLU A 295 8.15 -2.63 -7.54
C GLU A 295 7.52 -2.76 -6.14
N VAL A 296 6.19 -2.68 -6.02
CA VAL A 296 5.49 -2.86 -4.73
C VAL A 296 5.75 -4.24 -4.12
N VAL A 297 5.78 -5.29 -4.94
CA VAL A 297 6.16 -6.64 -4.52
C VAL A 297 7.60 -6.66 -3.99
N ILE A 298 8.53 -6.01 -4.68
CA ILE A 298 9.93 -5.92 -4.26
C ILE A 298 10.04 -5.19 -2.92
N TRP A 299 9.39 -4.04 -2.74
CA TRP A 299 9.37 -3.31 -1.46
C TRP A 299 8.88 -4.18 -0.31
N THR A 300 7.79 -4.91 -0.56
CA THR A 300 7.16 -5.81 0.42
C THR A 300 8.08 -7.00 0.75
N ALA A 301 8.72 -7.59 -0.25
CA ALA A 301 9.67 -8.69 -0.09
C ALA A 301 10.92 -8.27 0.68
N VAL A 302 11.52 -7.14 0.30
CA VAL A 302 12.72 -6.56 0.93
C VAL A 302 12.45 -6.25 2.40
N GLY A 303 11.34 -5.57 2.68
CA GLY A 303 10.92 -5.26 4.05
C GLY A 303 10.62 -6.51 4.90
N GLY A 304 10.05 -7.53 4.27
CA GLY A 304 9.65 -8.80 4.88
C GLY A 304 8.15 -8.95 4.94
N ARG A 305 7.59 -9.74 4.02
CA ARG A 305 6.16 -10.04 3.98
C ARG A 305 5.68 -10.74 5.25
N ALA A 306 4.41 -10.54 5.60
CA ALA A 306 3.74 -11.04 6.80
C ALA A 306 4.27 -10.44 8.13
N THR A 307 4.78 -9.20 8.09
CA THR A 307 5.27 -8.51 9.30
C THR A 307 4.60 -7.15 9.57
N LEU A 308 3.75 -6.64 8.66
CA LEU A 308 3.11 -5.31 8.66
C LEU A 308 4.08 -4.10 8.68
N ILE A 309 5.08 -4.09 9.56
CA ILE A 309 6.11 -3.05 9.68
C ILE A 309 7.22 -3.23 8.64
N GLY A 310 7.46 -4.45 8.17
CA GLY A 310 8.42 -4.73 7.08
C GLY A 310 8.12 -3.94 5.80
N PRO A 311 6.93 -4.08 5.20
CA PRO A 311 6.57 -3.46 3.91
C PRO A 311 6.73 -1.93 3.87
N ILE A 312 6.07 -1.16 4.74
CA ILE A 312 6.80 -0.37 5.75
C ILE A 312 8.15 0.24 5.35
N ILE A 313 9.13 -0.28 6.09
CA ILE A 313 10.55 -0.01 5.98
C ILE A 313 11.07 -0.31 4.58
N GLY A 314 10.62 -1.40 3.94
CA GLY A 314 11.04 -1.79 2.60
C GLY A 314 10.71 -0.74 1.54
N ALA A 315 9.50 -0.18 1.57
CA ALA A 315 9.08 0.87 0.65
C ALA A 315 9.90 2.15 0.83
N ILE A 316 10.14 2.57 2.08
CA ILE A 316 10.95 3.75 2.38
C ILE A 316 12.40 3.55 1.94
N LEU A 317 13.01 2.41 2.28
CA LEU A 317 14.41 2.11 1.96
C LEU A 317 14.63 1.97 0.44
N VAL A 318 13.79 1.20 -0.24
CA VAL A 318 13.96 0.97 -1.69
C VAL A 318 13.68 2.26 -2.47
N ASN A 319 12.70 3.07 -2.09
CA ASN A 319 12.44 4.34 -2.79
C ASN A 319 13.45 5.44 -2.44
N GLY A 320 13.96 5.49 -1.22
CA GLY A 320 15.11 6.35 -0.89
C GLY A 320 16.35 5.96 -1.70
N GLY A 321 16.63 4.65 -1.77
CA GLY A 321 17.67 4.10 -2.63
C GLY A 321 17.44 4.43 -4.11
N LYS A 322 16.19 4.30 -4.60
CA LYS A 322 15.79 4.67 -5.96
C LYS A 322 16.16 6.11 -6.26
N THR A 323 15.74 7.06 -5.42
CA THR A 323 16.03 8.48 -5.65
C THR A 323 17.52 8.79 -5.73
N VAL A 324 18.35 8.16 -4.90
CA VAL A 324 19.81 8.34 -4.95
C VAL A 324 20.41 7.66 -6.18
N PHE A 325 20.06 6.39 -6.44
CA PHE A 325 20.61 5.63 -7.56
C PHE A 325 20.19 6.18 -8.91
N THR A 326 18.93 6.59 -9.10
CA THR A 326 18.49 7.21 -10.35
C THR A 326 19.07 8.60 -10.56
N GLY A 327 19.63 9.23 -9.52
CA GLY A 327 20.41 10.45 -9.66
C GLY A 327 21.84 10.22 -10.16
N LEU A 328 22.44 9.07 -9.83
CA LEU A 328 23.84 8.75 -10.15
C LEU A 328 24.00 7.84 -11.37
N PHE A 329 23.18 6.79 -11.47
CA PHE A 329 23.25 5.73 -12.48
C PHE A 329 21.83 5.31 -12.95
N PRO A 330 21.12 6.16 -13.71
CA PRO A 330 19.73 5.91 -14.12
C PRO A 330 19.54 4.56 -14.85
N ASP A 331 20.42 4.26 -15.80
CA ASP A 331 20.31 3.08 -16.67
C ASP A 331 20.48 1.75 -15.92
N PHE A 332 21.17 1.80 -14.77
CA PHE A 332 21.46 0.61 -13.96
C PHE A 332 20.43 0.34 -12.87
N TRP A 333 19.48 1.26 -12.62
CA TRP A 333 18.51 1.11 -11.53
C TRP A 333 17.69 -0.19 -11.64
N LEU A 334 17.21 -0.55 -12.83
CA LEU A 334 16.41 -1.77 -13.01
C LEU A 334 17.24 -3.03 -12.73
N PHE A 335 18.51 -3.06 -13.11
CA PHE A 335 19.43 -4.15 -12.77
C PHE A 335 19.71 -4.21 -11.27
N ALA A 336 19.94 -3.05 -10.63
CA ALA A 336 20.13 -2.96 -9.19
C ALA A 336 18.89 -3.41 -8.41
N LEU A 337 17.69 -3.01 -8.85
CA LEU A 337 16.42 -3.38 -8.25
C LEU A 337 16.14 -4.88 -8.39
N GLY A 338 16.36 -5.46 -9.57
CA GLY A 338 16.25 -6.89 -9.81
C GLY A 338 17.27 -7.70 -9.00
N GLY A 339 18.54 -7.24 -8.98
CA GLY A 339 19.61 -7.84 -8.19
C GLY A 339 19.33 -7.78 -6.69
N LEU A 340 18.82 -6.66 -6.18
CA LEU A 340 18.39 -6.50 -4.79
C LEU A 340 17.27 -7.48 -4.44
N PHE A 341 16.28 -7.64 -5.32
CA PHE A 341 15.20 -8.59 -5.11
C PHE A 341 15.71 -10.03 -5.02
N VAL A 342 16.58 -10.45 -5.94
CA VAL A 342 17.20 -11.79 -5.93
C VAL A 342 18.05 -11.98 -4.67
N ALA A 343 18.88 -11.00 -4.32
CA ALA A 343 19.73 -11.07 -3.12
C ALA A 343 18.90 -11.20 -1.84
N VAL A 344 17.86 -10.38 -1.67
CA VAL A 344 17.00 -10.47 -0.48
C VAL A 344 16.22 -11.79 -0.47
N THR A 345 15.68 -12.25 -1.59
CA THR A 345 14.95 -13.52 -1.63
C THR A 345 15.81 -14.74 -1.33
N LEU A 346 17.09 -14.74 -1.77
CA LEU A 346 18.03 -15.84 -1.52
C LEU A 346 18.65 -15.79 -0.11
N PHE A 347 19.16 -14.63 0.32
CA PHE A 347 19.95 -14.51 1.54
C PHE A 347 19.13 -14.07 2.77
N LEU A 348 18.00 -13.40 2.54
CA LEU A 348 17.12 -12.86 3.58
C LEU A 348 15.66 -13.31 3.33
N PRO A 349 15.34 -14.61 3.35
CA PRO A 349 14.01 -15.13 2.95
C PRO A 349 12.84 -14.64 3.84
N ARG A 350 13.14 -14.00 4.98
CA ARG A 350 12.16 -13.36 5.86
C ARG A 350 12.11 -11.82 5.70
N GLY A 351 12.85 -11.28 4.74
CA GLY A 351 13.13 -9.84 4.57
C GLY A 351 13.96 -9.25 5.73
N ILE A 352 14.18 -7.94 5.68
CA ILE A 352 14.99 -7.20 6.65
C ILE A 352 14.41 -7.35 8.07
N VAL A 353 13.13 -7.03 8.25
CA VAL A 353 12.49 -7.03 9.58
C VAL A 353 12.39 -8.43 10.16
N GLY A 354 12.03 -9.42 9.34
CA GLY A 354 11.92 -10.80 9.78
C GLY A 354 13.27 -11.41 10.16
N THR A 355 14.35 -11.02 9.46
CA THR A 355 15.70 -11.47 9.78
C THR A 355 16.22 -10.86 11.08
N ILE A 356 16.07 -9.54 11.25
CA ILE A 356 16.43 -8.85 12.50
C ILE A 356 15.68 -9.45 13.69
N ALA A 357 14.37 -9.68 13.56
CA ALA A 357 13.56 -10.30 14.60
C ALA A 357 14.03 -11.72 14.96
N HIS A 358 14.49 -12.51 13.99
CA HIS A 358 15.00 -13.85 14.21
C HIS A 358 16.29 -13.85 15.04
N TYR A 359 17.26 -13.00 14.68
CA TYR A 359 18.53 -12.88 15.41
C TYR A 359 18.33 -12.32 16.83
N LEU A 360 17.48 -11.31 17.00
CA LEU A 360 17.15 -10.75 18.32
C LEU A 360 16.36 -11.73 19.20
N GLY A 361 15.50 -12.56 18.60
CA GLY A 361 14.75 -13.60 19.31
C GLY A 361 15.61 -14.76 19.81
N LYS A 362 16.67 -15.12 19.08
CA LYS A 362 17.62 -16.18 19.46
C LYS A 362 18.38 -15.86 20.76
N LYS A 363 18.56 -14.58 21.10
CA LYS A 363 19.15 -14.13 22.38
C LYS A 363 18.22 -14.25 23.60
N ARG A 364 16.91 -14.53 23.42
CA ARG A 364 15.91 -14.55 24.51
C ARG A 364 15.45 -15.94 24.98
N ARG A 365 15.96 -17.03 24.39
CA ARG A 365 15.77 -18.37 24.97
C ARG A 365 17.03 -18.75 25.74
N PRO A 366 17.05 -18.75 27.09
CA PRO A 366 18.02 -19.59 27.80
C PRO A 366 17.78 -21.02 27.32
N ALA A 367 18.84 -21.71 26.94
CA ALA A 367 18.77 -23.10 26.52
C ALA A 367 18.07 -23.90 27.63
N SER A 368 16.86 -24.40 27.35
CA SER A 368 16.28 -25.42 28.21
C SER A 368 17.26 -26.60 28.20
N PRO A 369 17.64 -27.15 29.37
CA PRO A 369 18.49 -28.32 29.42
C PRO A 369 17.86 -29.43 28.57
N PRO A 370 18.66 -30.27 27.89
CA PRO A 370 18.12 -31.40 27.15
C PRO A 370 17.23 -32.24 28.07
N PRO A 371 16.11 -32.79 27.57
CA PRO A 371 15.27 -33.68 28.38
C PRO A 371 16.16 -34.81 28.88
N LYS A 372 16.17 -35.05 30.19
CA LYS A 372 16.75 -36.29 30.73
C LYS A 372 16.04 -37.43 30.02
N ALA A 373 16.82 -38.26 29.30
CA ALA A 373 16.32 -39.48 28.72
C ALA A 373 15.58 -40.25 29.82
N ALA A 374 14.28 -40.48 29.62
CA ALA A 374 13.55 -41.44 30.41
C ALA A 374 14.25 -42.77 30.19
N LYS A 375 14.95 -43.26 31.22
CA LYS A 375 15.42 -44.63 31.22
C LYS A 375 14.19 -45.54 31.13
N ASP A 376 14.30 -46.55 30.29
CA ASP A 376 13.32 -47.60 30.09
C ASP A 376 12.93 -48.27 31.41
N ASP A 377 11.76 -47.93 31.95
CA ASP A 377 11.08 -48.72 32.98
C ASP A 377 10.10 -49.75 32.37
N ALA A 378 10.28 -50.09 31.08
CA ALA A 378 9.46 -51.09 30.38
C ALA A 378 10.02 -52.52 30.44
N GLN A 379 11.13 -52.77 31.14
CA GLN A 379 11.77 -54.11 31.21
C GLN A 379 11.72 -54.80 32.58
N GLN A 380 11.08 -54.22 33.61
CA GLN A 380 11.00 -54.87 34.94
C GLN A 380 9.65 -55.53 35.27
N SER A 381 8.62 -55.46 34.42
CA SER A 381 7.31 -56.06 34.72
C SER A 381 7.01 -57.40 34.01
N VAL A 382 7.98 -58.01 33.32
CA VAL A 382 7.77 -59.31 32.62
C VAL A 382 8.59 -60.46 33.21
N GLN A 383 9.43 -60.22 34.22
CA GLN A 383 10.19 -61.28 34.93
C GLN A 383 9.65 -61.63 36.33
N ALA A 384 8.47 -61.16 36.70
CA ALA A 384 7.80 -61.51 37.96
C ALA A 384 6.54 -62.38 37.78
N ALA A 385 6.43 -63.04 36.64
CA ALA A 385 5.36 -63.99 36.33
C ALA A 385 5.95 -65.25 35.67
N GLU A 386 6.86 -65.92 36.39
CA GLU A 386 7.12 -67.36 36.28
C GLU A 386 7.20 -67.94 37.69
#